data_AF-A0A495ZPK0-F1
#
_entry.id   AF-A0A495ZPK0-F1
#
_cell.length_a   1.000
_cell.length_b   1.000
_cell.length_c   1.000
_cell.angle_alpha   90.00
_cell.angle_beta   90.00
_cell.angle_gamma   90.00
#
_symmetry.space_group_name_H-M   'P 1'
#
loop_
_entity.id
_entity.type
_entity.pdbx_description
1 polymer ?
#
loop_
_entity_poly.entity_id
_entity_poly.type
_entity_poly.pdbx_seq_one_letter_code
_entity_poly.pdbx_strand_id
1 'polypeptide(L)'
;MRLEVGIIALVEEVFGITAERRTHFDWLCNKPRPKDFGEHYDAVMALYTELEGDWQGTITKTDGYLIPDAYFPEPYHFIFEFDELQHFTQYREQTFRFYPANIPLAYEPQKYCQFCREHHVAALAKGPERFRRRTADFPYVNGRAAQRAFFDTFRDWLPPRHGLNPTVRLAEFEVSSILNGQLTGDAAKVYMERLLCERLKISSIAEKIKR
;
A
#
# COMPACT_ATOMS: atom_id res chain seq x y z
N MET A 1 -8.11 19.29 -2.40
CA MET A 1 -8.03 18.01 -3.14
C MET A 1 -7.18 17.07 -2.31
N ARG A 2 -7.60 15.82 -2.09
CA ARG A 2 -6.75 14.83 -1.40
C ARG A 2 -5.60 14.46 -2.34
N LEU A 3 -4.37 14.35 -1.81
CA LEU A 3 -3.17 14.10 -2.62
C LEU A 3 -3.31 12.79 -3.42
N GLU A 4 -3.88 11.76 -2.80
CA GLU A 4 -4.22 10.47 -3.43
C GLU A 4 -4.98 10.63 -4.76
N VAL A 5 -6.00 11.51 -4.80
CA VAL A 5 -6.89 11.67 -5.96
C VAL A 5 -6.13 12.25 -7.15
N GLY A 6 -5.27 13.24 -6.90
CA GLY A 6 -4.46 13.87 -7.95
C GLY A 6 -3.41 12.91 -8.51
N ILE A 7 -2.76 12.13 -7.65
CA ILE A 7 -1.79 11.12 -8.08
C ILE A 7 -2.46 10.01 -8.88
N ILE A 8 -3.60 9.47 -8.42
CA ILE A 8 -4.35 8.46 -9.17
C ILE A 8 -4.75 9.00 -10.54
N ALA A 9 -5.26 10.23 -10.63
CA ALA A 9 -5.62 10.83 -11.92
C ALA A 9 -4.41 10.92 -12.87
N LEU A 10 -3.23 11.29 -12.37
CA LEU A 10 -2.03 11.31 -13.19
C LEU A 10 -1.60 9.91 -13.65
N VAL A 11 -1.76 8.89 -12.79
CA VAL A 11 -1.49 7.49 -13.14
C VAL A 11 -2.49 6.99 -14.20
N GLU A 12 -3.78 7.34 -14.09
CA GLU A 12 -4.81 7.07 -15.11
C GLU A 12 -4.45 7.70 -16.46
N GLU A 13 -3.99 8.96 -16.45
CA GLU A 13 -3.55 9.67 -17.66
C GLU A 13 -2.34 8.99 -18.32
N VAL A 14 -1.38 8.51 -17.54
CA VAL A 14 -0.19 7.81 -18.06
C VAL A 14 -0.56 6.46 -18.67
N PHE A 15 -1.42 5.69 -18.00
CA PHE A 15 -1.84 4.38 -18.51
C PHE A 15 -2.91 4.44 -19.59
N GLY A 16 -3.59 5.58 -19.76
CA GLY A 16 -4.71 5.74 -20.67
C GLY A 16 -5.96 4.94 -20.25
N ILE A 17 -6.09 4.61 -18.95
CA ILE A 17 -7.21 3.83 -18.42
C ILE A 17 -7.72 4.45 -17.11
N THR A 18 -9.02 4.38 -16.90
CA THR A 18 -9.65 4.81 -15.65
C THR A 18 -9.51 3.72 -14.60
N ALA A 19 -9.11 4.09 -13.39
CA ALA A 19 -9.02 3.20 -12.25
C ALA A 19 -10.34 3.14 -11.49
N GLU A 20 -10.63 1.98 -10.91
CA GLU A 20 -11.78 1.76 -10.05
C GLU A 20 -11.42 2.11 -8.59
N ARG A 21 -12.07 3.14 -8.03
CA ARG A 21 -11.70 3.74 -6.72
C ARG A 21 -12.44 3.16 -5.50
N ARG A 22 -13.18 2.06 -5.65
CA ARG A 22 -13.97 1.41 -4.57
C ARG A 22 -14.10 -0.09 -4.77
N THR A 23 -13.19 -0.69 -5.53
CA THR A 23 -13.18 -2.12 -5.77
C THR A 23 -12.94 -2.84 -4.45
N HIS A 24 -13.75 -3.86 -4.20
CA HIS A 24 -13.57 -4.77 -3.08
C HIS A 24 -13.20 -6.12 -3.63
N PHE A 25 -12.38 -6.84 -2.87
CA PHE A 25 -12.00 -8.21 -3.19
C PHE A 25 -12.38 -9.10 -2.01
N ASP A 26 -13.04 -10.23 -2.30
CA ASP A 26 -13.53 -11.14 -1.27
C ASP A 26 -12.41 -11.71 -0.38
N TRP A 27 -11.18 -11.72 -0.88
CA TRP A 27 -9.96 -12.15 -0.18
C TRP A 27 -9.28 -11.02 0.60
N LEU A 28 -9.56 -9.75 0.30
CA LEU A 28 -8.92 -8.59 0.94
C LEU A 28 -9.75 -8.11 2.15
N CYS A 29 -9.81 -8.94 3.18
CA CYS A 29 -10.60 -8.68 4.38
C CYS A 29 -9.78 -8.06 5.52
N ASN A 30 -10.47 -7.44 6.48
CA ASN A 30 -9.88 -6.83 7.68
C ASN A 30 -9.47 -7.84 8.78
N LYS A 31 -9.48 -9.13 8.46
CA LYS A 31 -9.06 -10.23 9.34
C LYS A 31 -8.20 -11.21 8.53
N PRO A 32 -7.01 -11.63 9.01
CA PRO A 32 -6.21 -12.62 8.31
C PRO A 32 -6.93 -13.97 8.34
N ARG A 33 -7.06 -14.64 7.18
CA ARG A 33 -7.66 -15.98 7.09
C ARG A 33 -6.68 -16.95 6.43
N PRO A 34 -6.56 -18.21 6.91
CA PRO A 34 -5.68 -19.21 6.30
C PRO A 34 -5.94 -19.42 4.82
N LYS A 35 -7.22 -19.40 4.41
CA LYS A 35 -7.60 -19.58 2.99
C LYS A 35 -7.06 -18.51 2.05
N ASP A 36 -6.85 -17.28 2.52
CA ASP A 36 -6.40 -16.18 1.65
C ASP A 36 -4.86 -16.12 1.59
N PHE A 37 -4.21 -16.29 2.75
CA PHE A 37 -2.75 -16.21 2.88
C PHE A 37 -2.03 -17.53 2.57
N GLY A 38 -2.74 -18.67 2.60
CA GLY A 38 -2.20 -20.01 2.39
C GLY A 38 -0.93 -20.27 3.20
N GLU A 39 0.15 -20.64 2.53
CA GLU A 39 1.45 -20.93 3.15
C GLU A 39 2.07 -19.74 3.91
N HIS A 40 1.63 -18.50 3.66
CA HIS A 40 2.11 -17.30 4.35
C HIS A 40 1.26 -16.92 5.57
N TYR A 41 0.25 -17.73 5.91
CA TYR A 41 -0.63 -17.42 7.04
C TYR A 41 0.15 -17.33 8.37
N ASP A 42 1.08 -18.26 8.61
CA ASP A 42 1.88 -18.24 9.83
C ASP A 42 2.79 -17.00 9.89
N ALA A 43 3.31 -16.55 8.73
CA ALA A 43 4.13 -15.34 8.66
C ALA A 43 3.32 -14.07 8.96
N VAL A 44 2.09 -13.95 8.44
CA VAL A 44 1.24 -12.78 8.74
C VAL A 44 0.76 -12.80 10.18
N MET A 45 0.52 -13.98 10.76
CA MET A 45 0.18 -14.10 12.18
C MET A 45 1.37 -13.80 13.09
N ALA A 46 2.59 -14.21 12.72
CA ALA A 46 3.80 -13.84 13.43
C ALA A 46 4.01 -12.31 13.41
N LEU A 47 3.79 -11.66 12.27
CA LEU A 47 3.78 -10.21 12.19
C LEU A 47 2.71 -9.57 13.07
N TYR A 48 1.50 -10.14 13.09
CA TYR A 48 0.41 -9.65 13.94
C TYR A 48 0.81 -9.66 15.41
N THR A 49 1.48 -10.73 15.87
CA THR A 49 2.04 -10.84 17.22
C THR A 49 3.18 -9.86 17.46
N GLU A 50 4.11 -9.68 16.52
CA GLU A 50 5.21 -8.70 16.61
C GLU A 50 4.68 -7.27 16.80
N LEU A 51 3.57 -6.94 16.12
CA LEU A 51 2.90 -5.65 16.25
C LEU A 51 1.99 -5.57 17.49
N GLU A 52 2.11 -6.49 18.45
CA GLU A 52 1.32 -6.54 19.69
C GLU A 52 -0.21 -6.59 19.43
N GLY A 53 -0.62 -7.32 18.39
CA GLY A 53 -2.02 -7.47 18.02
C GLY A 53 -2.85 -8.23 19.06
N ASP A 54 -4.06 -7.73 19.35
CA ASP A 54 -5.05 -8.39 20.21
C ASP A 54 -6.07 -9.20 19.39
N TRP A 55 -5.90 -10.52 19.38
CA TRP A 55 -6.79 -11.42 18.63
C TRP A 55 -8.24 -11.38 19.14
N GLN A 56 -8.45 -11.22 20.45
CA GLN A 56 -9.81 -11.12 21.02
C GLN A 56 -10.51 -9.86 20.52
N GLY A 57 -9.77 -8.75 20.46
CA GLY A 57 -10.21 -7.52 19.82
C GLY A 57 -10.47 -7.69 18.32
N THR A 58 -9.65 -8.47 17.61
CA THR A 58 -9.85 -8.75 16.18
C THR A 58 -11.14 -9.53 15.90
N ILE A 59 -11.42 -10.60 16.63
CA ILE A 59 -12.59 -11.44 16.36
C ILE A 59 -13.91 -10.73 16.68
N THR A 60 -13.91 -9.81 17.65
CA THR A 60 -15.11 -9.04 18.05
C THR A 60 -15.43 -7.89 17.09
N LYS A 61 -14.49 -7.46 16.24
CA LYS A 61 -14.75 -6.47 15.20
C LYS A 61 -15.69 -7.02 14.13
N THR A 62 -16.52 -6.14 13.59
CA THR A 62 -17.30 -6.41 12.38
C THR A 62 -16.38 -6.80 11.22
N ASP A 63 -16.78 -7.84 10.50
CA ASP A 63 -16.11 -8.22 9.25
C ASP A 63 -16.25 -7.08 8.24
N GLY A 64 -15.17 -6.83 7.50
CA GLY A 64 -15.15 -5.80 6.48
C GLY A 64 -14.06 -6.04 5.46
N TYR A 65 -14.14 -5.31 4.36
CA TYR A 65 -13.14 -5.33 3.30
C TYR A 65 -12.16 -4.17 3.48
N LEU A 66 -10.89 -4.43 3.20
CA LEU A 66 -9.93 -3.36 3.01
C LEU A 66 -10.09 -2.87 1.57
N ILE A 67 -10.18 -1.56 1.41
CA ILE A 67 -10.35 -0.92 0.11
C ILE A 67 -8.97 -0.40 -0.31
N PRO A 68 -8.46 -0.77 -1.49
CA PRO A 68 -7.28 -0.14 -2.06
C PRO A 68 -7.60 1.26 -2.55
N ASP A 69 -6.60 2.13 -2.66
CA ASP A 69 -6.83 3.50 -3.17
C ASP A 69 -7.37 3.49 -4.60
N ALA A 70 -6.87 2.57 -5.43
CA ALA A 70 -7.35 2.32 -6.78
C ALA A 70 -7.08 0.88 -7.22
N TYR A 71 -7.92 0.39 -8.13
CA TYR A 71 -7.68 -0.83 -8.89
C TYR A 71 -7.57 -0.50 -10.38
N PHE A 72 -6.50 -0.94 -11.01
CA PHE A 72 -6.29 -0.81 -12.46
C PHE A 72 -6.64 -2.15 -13.12
N PRO A 73 -7.73 -2.21 -13.90
CA PRO A 73 -8.18 -3.44 -14.53
C PRO A 73 -7.23 -3.88 -15.67
N GLU A 74 -7.64 -4.89 -16.43
CA GLU A 74 -6.90 -5.32 -17.62
C GLU A 74 -6.58 -4.14 -18.56
N PRO A 75 -5.39 -4.10 -19.18
CA PRO A 75 -4.36 -5.15 -19.22
C PRO A 75 -3.35 -5.11 -18.05
N TYR A 76 -3.56 -4.22 -17.07
CA TYR A 76 -2.58 -3.98 -16.00
C TYR A 76 -2.81 -4.82 -14.76
N HIS A 77 -4.08 -4.99 -14.39
CA HIS A 77 -4.58 -5.95 -13.42
C HIS A 77 -3.82 -5.91 -12.06
N PHE A 78 -3.66 -4.73 -11.46
CA PHE A 78 -3.03 -4.55 -10.14
C PHE A 78 -3.83 -3.57 -9.27
N ILE A 79 -3.65 -3.65 -7.95
CA ILE A 79 -4.08 -2.58 -7.04
C ILE A 79 -2.97 -1.54 -6.88
N PHE A 80 -3.38 -0.29 -6.70
CA PHE A 80 -2.52 0.86 -6.51
C PHE A 80 -2.74 1.46 -5.13
N GLU A 81 -1.66 1.83 -4.46
CA GLU A 81 -1.67 2.51 -3.16
C GLU A 81 -0.77 3.75 -3.22
N PHE A 82 -1.26 4.87 -2.70
CA PHE A 82 -0.48 6.09 -2.54
C PHE A 82 -0.14 6.30 -1.06
N ASP A 83 1.12 6.07 -0.71
CA ASP A 83 1.56 6.13 0.67
C ASP A 83 1.93 7.57 1.07
N GLU A 84 1.08 8.20 1.87
CA GLU A 84 1.38 9.48 2.52
C GLU A 84 2.25 9.32 3.78
N LEU A 85 2.87 10.40 4.27
CA LEU A 85 3.79 10.43 5.42
C LEU A 85 3.32 9.58 6.62
N GLN A 86 2.02 9.55 6.88
CA GLN A 86 1.44 8.77 7.98
C GLN A 86 1.68 7.25 7.89
N HIS A 87 2.02 6.70 6.72
CA HIS A 87 2.35 5.27 6.52
C HIS A 87 3.79 4.95 6.95
N PHE A 88 4.70 5.92 6.91
CA PHE A 88 6.13 5.72 7.13
C PHE A 88 6.49 5.76 8.61
N THR A 89 5.99 4.79 9.35
CA THR A 89 6.20 4.64 10.80
C THR A 89 7.13 3.47 11.11
N GLN A 90 7.63 3.40 12.34
CA GLN A 90 8.39 2.24 12.84
C GLN A 90 7.62 0.91 12.69
N TYR A 91 6.28 0.92 12.80
CA TYR A 91 5.45 -0.27 12.58
C TYR A 91 5.52 -0.75 11.13
N ARG A 92 5.52 0.18 10.17
CA ARG A 92 5.66 -0.15 8.75
C ARG A 92 7.04 -0.71 8.45
N GLU A 93 8.09 -0.15 9.05
CA GLU A 93 9.45 -0.70 8.97
C GLU A 93 9.51 -2.15 9.48
N GLN A 94 8.93 -2.41 10.66
CA GLN A 94 8.88 -3.76 11.26
C GLN A 94 8.24 -4.78 10.31
N THR A 95 7.21 -4.39 9.57
CA THR A 95 6.52 -5.33 8.66
C THR A 95 7.45 -5.98 7.65
N PHE A 96 8.44 -5.24 7.13
CA PHE A 96 9.32 -5.74 6.07
C PHE A 96 10.19 -6.91 6.49
N ARG A 97 10.40 -7.12 7.79
CA ARG A 97 11.13 -8.29 8.33
C ARG A 97 10.39 -9.61 8.14
N PHE A 98 9.07 -9.53 7.90
CA PHE A 98 8.19 -10.69 7.76
C PHE A 98 7.80 -10.98 6.31
N TYR A 99 8.24 -10.16 5.35
CA TYR A 99 7.86 -10.32 3.95
C TYR A 99 8.46 -11.62 3.39
N PRO A 100 7.64 -12.57 2.90
CA PRO A 100 8.15 -13.77 2.26
C PRO A 100 8.94 -13.42 1.00
N ALA A 101 10.10 -14.05 0.83
CA ALA A 101 10.98 -13.78 -0.31
C ALA A 101 10.36 -14.11 -1.68
N ASN A 102 9.35 -14.98 -1.72
CA ASN A 102 8.65 -15.40 -2.93
C ASN A 102 7.45 -14.52 -3.29
N ILE A 103 7.11 -13.49 -2.49
CA ILE A 103 6.07 -12.53 -2.85
C ILE A 103 6.71 -11.41 -3.69
N PRO A 104 6.35 -11.28 -4.98
CA PRO A 104 6.83 -10.18 -5.79
C PRO A 104 6.25 -8.85 -5.31
N LEU A 105 7.09 -7.82 -5.27
CA LEU A 105 6.70 -6.46 -4.96
C LEU A 105 7.04 -5.57 -6.15
N ALA A 106 6.15 -4.63 -6.47
CA ALA A 106 6.41 -3.65 -7.52
C ALA A 106 7.17 -2.43 -7.00
N TYR A 107 7.64 -2.39 -5.75
CA TYR A 107 8.39 -1.29 -5.15
C TYR A 107 9.62 -1.83 -4.41
N GLU A 108 10.53 -0.95 -3.99
CA GLU A 108 11.77 -1.33 -3.30
C GLU A 108 11.59 -1.26 -1.76
N PRO A 109 11.53 -2.40 -1.05
CA PRO A 109 11.30 -2.43 0.40
C PRO A 109 12.35 -1.67 1.20
N GLN A 110 13.61 -1.72 0.75
CA GLN A 110 14.74 -1.06 1.41
C GLN A 110 14.57 0.46 1.40
N LYS A 111 14.11 1.02 0.28
CA LYS A 111 13.80 2.45 0.15
C LYS A 111 12.64 2.84 1.08
N TYR A 112 11.62 2.01 1.17
CA TYR A 112 10.51 2.20 2.11
C TYR A 112 10.94 2.11 3.58
N CYS A 113 11.84 1.19 3.92
CA CYS A 113 12.44 1.13 5.26
C CYS A 113 13.21 2.41 5.58
N GLN A 114 13.98 2.94 4.62
CA GLN A 114 14.69 4.21 4.77
C GLN A 114 13.71 5.36 5.05
N PHE A 115 12.64 5.48 4.27
CA PHE A 115 11.61 6.49 4.52
C PHE A 115 10.97 6.35 5.91
N CYS A 116 10.71 5.13 6.37
CA CYS A 116 10.20 4.91 7.72
C CYS A 116 11.19 5.42 8.77
N ARG A 117 12.48 5.10 8.66
CA ARG A 117 13.51 5.58 9.59
C ARG A 117 13.63 7.10 9.60
N GLU A 118 13.63 7.71 8.42
CA GLU A 118 13.76 9.16 8.27
C GLU A 118 12.55 9.92 8.82
N HIS A 119 11.35 9.36 8.67
CA HIS A 119 10.11 10.11 8.88
C HIS A 119 9.24 9.64 10.06
N HIS A 120 9.58 8.55 10.75
CA HIS A 120 8.72 7.92 11.78
C HIS A 120 8.14 8.88 12.83
N VAL A 121 8.94 9.81 13.36
CA VAL A 121 8.46 10.79 14.36
C VAL A 121 7.37 11.68 13.77
N ALA A 122 7.63 12.26 12.60
CA ALA A 122 6.69 13.13 11.90
C ALA A 122 5.45 12.33 11.43
N ALA A 123 5.63 11.07 11.02
CA ALA A 123 4.56 10.18 10.60
C ALA A 123 3.55 9.88 11.72
N LEU A 124 4.03 9.60 12.94
CA LEU A 124 3.16 9.42 14.12
C LEU A 124 2.50 10.72 14.57
N ALA A 125 3.16 11.85 14.30
CA ALA A 125 2.60 13.18 14.56
C ALA A 125 1.65 13.67 13.44
N LYS A 126 1.63 13.08 12.25
CA LYS A 126 0.81 13.57 11.12
C LYS A 126 -0.67 13.28 11.35
N GLY A 127 -1.49 14.30 11.09
CA GLY A 127 -2.94 14.19 11.03
C GLY A 127 -3.66 14.34 12.38
N PRO A 128 -5.00 14.21 12.37
CA PRO A 128 -5.83 14.40 13.56
C PRO A 128 -5.59 13.31 14.61
N GLU A 129 -5.93 13.60 15.87
CA GLU A 129 -5.75 12.70 17.03
C GLU A 129 -6.28 11.28 16.79
N ARG A 130 -7.34 11.13 15.99
CA ARG A 130 -7.88 9.82 15.58
C ARG A 130 -6.87 8.90 14.86
N PHE A 131 -5.74 9.41 14.37
CA PHE A 131 -4.68 8.60 13.76
C PHE A 131 -3.72 7.99 14.80
N ARG A 132 -3.78 8.47 16.06
CA ARG A 132 -3.06 7.92 17.22
C ARG A 132 -3.95 7.05 18.10
N ARG A 133 -5.24 6.94 17.78
CA ARG A 133 -6.22 6.21 18.57
C ARG A 133 -5.87 4.72 18.69
N ARG A 134 -6.28 4.15 19.81
CA ARG A 134 -6.34 2.71 20.02
C ARG A 134 -7.39 2.10 19.09
N THR A 135 -7.14 0.90 18.60
CA THR A 135 -8.11 0.11 17.83
C THR A 135 -8.34 -1.22 18.56
N ALA A 136 -9.49 -1.87 18.35
CA ALA A 136 -9.78 -3.11 19.08
C ALA A 136 -8.71 -4.19 18.86
N ASP A 137 -8.21 -4.33 17.63
CA ASP A 137 -7.13 -5.24 17.22
C ASP A 137 -5.71 -4.80 17.62
N PHE A 138 -5.53 -3.54 18.04
CA PHE A 138 -4.25 -2.97 18.49
C PHE A 138 -4.54 -1.95 19.61
N PRO A 139 -4.79 -2.40 20.84
CA PRO A 139 -5.41 -1.60 21.90
C PRO A 139 -4.42 -0.71 22.69
N TYR A 140 -3.43 -0.12 22.01
CA TYR A 140 -2.38 0.71 22.61
C TYR A 140 -2.20 2.05 21.85
N VAL A 141 -1.40 2.97 22.43
CA VAL A 141 -1.15 4.29 21.83
C VAL A 141 -0.47 4.13 20.47
N ASN A 142 -1.00 4.78 19.43
CA ASN A 142 -0.60 4.56 18.03
C ASN A 142 -1.01 3.20 17.44
N GLY A 143 -1.92 2.45 18.08
CA GLY A 143 -2.44 1.19 17.55
C GLY A 143 -3.07 1.33 16.15
N ARG A 144 -3.65 2.49 15.82
CA ARG A 144 -4.10 2.78 14.44
C ARG A 144 -2.95 2.86 13.42
N ALA A 145 -1.74 3.22 13.82
CA ALA A 145 -0.57 3.17 12.93
C ALA A 145 -0.12 1.72 12.70
N ALA A 146 -0.06 0.91 13.74
CA ALA A 146 0.22 -0.52 13.62
C ALA A 146 -0.83 -1.26 12.78
N GLN A 147 -2.13 -0.96 12.99
CA GLN A 147 -3.21 -1.47 12.16
C GLN A 147 -3.03 -1.15 10.68
N ARG A 148 -2.63 0.08 10.34
CA ARG A 148 -2.38 0.47 8.95
C ARG A 148 -1.20 -0.29 8.38
N ALA A 149 -0.08 -0.34 9.10
CA ALA A 149 1.09 -1.10 8.70
C ALA A 149 0.75 -2.59 8.46
N PHE A 150 -0.05 -3.19 9.33
CA PHE A 150 -0.54 -4.56 9.20
C PHE A 150 -1.43 -4.73 7.96
N PHE A 151 -2.41 -3.84 7.74
CA PHE A 151 -3.27 -3.92 6.55
C PHE A 151 -2.57 -3.53 5.24
N ASP A 152 -1.44 -2.84 5.30
CA ASP A 152 -0.62 -2.61 4.12
C ASP A 152 0.07 -3.91 3.67
N THR A 153 0.42 -4.82 4.58
CA THR A 153 0.95 -6.14 4.18
C THR A 153 -0.09 -6.99 3.46
N PHE A 154 -1.38 -6.85 3.79
CA PHE A 154 -2.46 -7.58 3.11
C PHE A 154 -2.52 -7.16 1.65
N ARG A 155 -2.46 -5.85 1.41
CA ARG A 155 -2.41 -5.26 0.08
C ARG A 155 -1.13 -5.61 -0.66
N ASP A 156 -0.06 -6.02 0.00
CA ASP A 156 1.16 -6.39 -0.71
C ASP A 156 1.22 -7.89 -1.01
N TRP A 157 0.76 -8.71 -0.05
CA TRP A 157 0.93 -10.16 -0.08
C TRP A 157 -0.18 -10.89 -0.81
N LEU A 158 -1.41 -10.39 -0.71
CA LEU A 158 -2.58 -11.07 -1.27
C LEU A 158 -2.73 -10.92 -2.78
N PRO A 159 -2.48 -9.75 -3.41
CA PRO A 159 -2.76 -9.59 -4.84
C PRO A 159 -2.11 -10.66 -5.73
N PRO A 160 -0.80 -10.98 -5.62
CA PRO A 160 -0.18 -12.04 -6.43
C PRO A 160 -0.78 -13.43 -6.18
N ARG A 161 -1.23 -13.71 -4.96
CA ARG A 161 -1.85 -15.01 -4.61
C ARG A 161 -3.23 -15.18 -5.21
N HIS A 162 -3.92 -14.08 -5.50
CA HIS A 162 -5.29 -14.06 -6.01
C HIS A 162 -5.34 -13.63 -7.48
N GLY A 163 -4.24 -13.78 -8.22
CA GLY A 163 -4.19 -13.59 -9.67
C GLY A 163 -3.98 -12.15 -10.14
N LEU A 164 -3.80 -11.19 -9.23
CA LEU A 164 -3.42 -9.83 -9.58
C LEU A 164 -1.91 -9.72 -9.77
N ASN A 165 -1.48 -8.74 -10.56
CA ASN A 165 -0.10 -8.29 -10.57
C ASN A 165 0.28 -7.66 -9.21
N PRO A 166 1.59 -7.61 -8.88
CA PRO A 166 2.06 -7.02 -7.63
C PRO A 166 1.57 -5.58 -7.44
N THR A 167 1.26 -5.23 -6.19
CA THR A 167 0.76 -3.91 -5.83
C THR A 167 1.75 -2.82 -6.19
N VAL A 168 1.29 -1.87 -7.01
CA VAL A 168 2.06 -0.69 -7.37
C VAL A 168 1.87 0.33 -6.25
N ARG A 169 2.97 0.69 -5.60
CA ARG A 169 2.99 1.74 -4.58
C ARG A 169 3.86 2.91 -4.99
N LEU A 170 3.39 4.12 -4.67
CA LEU A 170 4.17 5.34 -4.76
C LEU A 170 4.16 6.04 -3.40
N ALA A 171 5.35 6.35 -2.89
CA ALA A 171 5.50 7.16 -1.69
C ALA A 171 5.36 8.66 -2.04
N GLU A 172 4.77 9.45 -1.14
CA GLU A 172 4.66 10.91 -1.33
C GLU A 172 6.03 11.58 -1.59
N PHE A 173 7.10 11.03 -1.02
CA PHE A 173 8.48 11.53 -1.18
C PHE A 173 8.99 11.37 -2.61
N GLU A 174 8.58 10.29 -3.28
CA GLU A 174 8.98 9.98 -4.65
C GLU A 174 8.29 10.87 -5.68
N VAL A 175 7.14 11.44 -5.33
CA VAL A 175 6.40 12.36 -6.22
C VAL A 175 6.38 13.79 -5.67
N SER A 176 7.24 14.11 -4.71
CA SER A 176 7.29 15.41 -4.03
C SER A 176 7.44 16.59 -4.98
N SER A 177 8.21 16.44 -6.06
CA SER A 177 8.35 17.47 -7.10
C SER A 177 7.05 17.76 -7.84
N ILE A 178 6.20 16.75 -8.04
CA ILE A 178 4.85 16.93 -8.60
C ILE A 178 3.94 17.59 -7.56
N LEU A 179 3.94 17.08 -6.33
CA LEU A 179 3.09 17.59 -5.24
C LEU A 179 3.38 19.07 -4.90
N ASN A 180 4.64 19.47 -5.02
CA ASN A 180 5.08 20.85 -4.75
C ASN A 180 4.99 21.76 -5.99
N GLY A 181 4.45 21.27 -7.12
CA GLY A 181 4.29 22.04 -8.35
C GLY A 181 5.58 22.34 -9.11
N GLN A 182 6.69 21.69 -8.78
CA GLN A 182 7.96 21.83 -9.50
C GLN A 182 7.93 21.09 -10.84
N LEU A 183 7.21 19.97 -10.91
CA LEU A 183 6.85 19.28 -12.15
C LEU A 183 5.35 19.39 -12.39
N THR A 184 4.96 19.86 -13.57
CA THR A 184 3.56 20.01 -13.98
C THR A 184 3.36 19.59 -15.43
N GLY A 185 2.10 19.42 -15.86
CA GLY A 185 1.76 19.07 -17.24
C GLY A 185 2.51 17.83 -17.75
N ASP A 186 3.07 17.94 -18.95
CA ASP A 186 3.78 16.83 -19.60
C ASP A 186 5.03 16.39 -18.84
N ALA A 187 5.73 17.31 -18.16
CA ALA A 187 6.91 16.96 -17.36
C ALA A 187 6.53 16.05 -16.18
N ALA A 188 5.38 16.29 -15.54
CA ALA A 188 4.85 15.42 -14.49
C ALA A 188 4.45 14.05 -15.05
N LYS A 189 3.84 14.00 -16.24
CA LYS A 189 3.47 12.75 -16.92
C LYS A 189 4.68 11.90 -17.25
N VAL A 190 5.71 12.47 -17.87
CA VAL A 190 6.95 11.76 -18.22
C VAL A 190 7.65 11.23 -16.97
N TYR A 191 7.69 12.02 -15.90
CA TYR A 191 8.26 11.59 -14.63
C TYR A 191 7.48 10.41 -14.01
N MET A 192 6.15 10.51 -14.01
CA MET A 192 5.26 9.46 -13.52
C MET A 192 5.38 8.18 -14.36
N GLU A 193 5.42 8.30 -15.69
CA GLU A 193 5.62 7.18 -16.60
C GLU A 193 6.91 6.43 -16.30
N ARG A 194 8.03 7.15 -16.11
CA ARG A 194 9.29 6.52 -15.74
C ARG A 194 9.18 5.75 -14.42
N LEU A 195 8.58 6.35 -13.39
CA LEU A 195 8.37 5.66 -12.11
C LEU A 195 7.53 4.40 -12.29
N LEU A 196 6.42 4.46 -13.02
CA LEU A 196 5.53 3.32 -13.24
C LEU A 196 6.19 2.21 -14.08
N CYS A 197 6.98 2.57 -15.09
CA CYS A 197 7.80 1.62 -15.85
C CYS A 197 8.82 0.90 -14.96
N GLU A 198 9.49 1.62 -14.06
CA GLU A 198 10.39 1.04 -13.06
C GLU A 198 9.63 0.08 -12.12
N ARG A 199 8.45 0.48 -11.62
CA ARG A 199 7.59 -0.35 -10.75
C ARG A 199 7.18 -1.66 -11.43
N LEU A 200 6.76 -1.57 -12.68
CA LEU A 200 6.24 -2.69 -13.46
C LEU A 200 7.32 -3.50 -14.19
N LYS A 201 8.58 -3.04 -14.15
CA LYS A 201 9.72 -3.63 -14.87
C LYS A 201 9.46 -3.77 -16.38
N ILE A 202 8.91 -2.72 -16.99
CA ILE A 202 8.65 -2.62 -18.44
C ILE A 202 9.41 -1.43 -19.03
N SER A 203 9.74 -1.49 -20.32
CA SER A 203 10.51 -0.43 -20.98
C SER A 203 9.63 0.75 -21.43
N SER A 204 8.34 0.50 -21.70
CA SER A 204 7.33 1.54 -21.92
C SER A 204 5.94 1.03 -21.58
N ILE A 205 5.02 1.95 -21.27
CA ILE A 205 3.61 1.60 -21.04
C ILE A 205 2.95 1.06 -22.33
N ALA A 206 3.30 1.62 -23.48
CA ALA A 206 2.76 1.25 -24.78
C ALA A 206 3.06 -0.21 -25.20
N GLU A 207 4.13 -0.81 -24.67
CA GLU A 207 4.49 -2.21 -24.96
C GLU A 207 3.62 -3.22 -24.22
N LYS A 208 3.11 -2.89 -23.03
CA LYS A 208 2.30 -3.81 -22.22
C LYS A 208 0.89 -4.00 -22.79
N ILE A 209 0.34 -2.99 -23.45
CA ILE A 209 -1.00 -3.05 -24.09
C ILE A 209 -1.00 -4.00 -25.31
N LYS A 210 0.17 -4.33 -25.89
CA LYS A 210 0.28 -5.15 -27.10
C LYS A 210 0.42 -6.66 -26.85
N ARG A 211 0.52 -7.10 -25.60
CA ARG A 211 0.65 -8.51 -25.20
C ARG A 211 -0.66 -9.01 -24.61
#